data_AF-A0A3Q8S3H0-F1
#
_entry.id   AF-A0A3Q8S3H0-F1
#
_cell.length_a   1.000
_cell.length_b   1.000
_cell.length_c   1.000
_cell.angle_alpha   90.00
_cell.angle_beta   90.00
_cell.angle_gamma   90.00
#
_symmetry.space_group_name_H-M   'P 1'
#
loop_
_entity.id
_entity.type
_entity.pdbx_description
1 polymer ?
#
loop_
_entity_poly.entity_id
_entity_poly.type
_entity_poly.pdbx_seq_one_letter_code
_entity_poly.pdbx_strand_id
1 'polypeptide(L)'
;MDEDIDLFTKIFLDTDAEKGAVIEIVSKNVYGTISGSNVSTEQADIYIFNNGDFDEDRRNLGNDEFLYYKYCLEIEPAENVENNAFVVEVSNLLIKLWDAGYKAIASCDFEELLPRKGGYNFEERQ
;
A
#
# COMPACT_ATOMS: atom_id res chain seq x y z
N MET A 1 18.48 -15.75 16.54
CA MET A 1 17.11 -16.16 16.24
C MET A 1 16.66 -15.07 15.31
N ASP A 2 16.89 -15.28 14.02
CA ASP A 2 16.38 -14.35 13.02
C ASP A 2 14.87 -14.46 13.15
N GLU A 3 14.23 -13.44 13.72
CA GLU A 3 12.78 -13.37 13.69
C GLU A 3 12.40 -13.38 12.21
N ASP A 4 11.68 -14.40 11.78
CA ASP A 4 11.13 -14.46 10.43
C ASP A 4 10.18 -13.26 10.29
N ILE A 5 10.66 -12.20 9.66
CA ILE A 5 9.88 -10.98 9.37
C ILE A 5 8.66 -11.41 8.56
N ASP A 6 7.46 -11.11 9.05
CA ASP A 6 6.25 -11.31 8.26
C ASP A 6 6.24 -10.29 7.11
N LEU A 7 6.21 -10.80 5.88
CA LEU A 7 6.20 -9.97 4.68
C LEU A 7 4.80 -9.47 4.34
N PHE A 8 3.74 -9.97 4.98
CA PHE A 8 2.41 -9.44 4.74
C PHE A 8 2.39 -7.92 4.98
N THR A 9 1.87 -7.18 4.00
CA THR A 9 1.81 -5.71 4.06
C THR A 9 0.41 -5.23 3.80
N LYS A 10 -0.09 -4.36 4.68
CA LYS A 10 -1.33 -3.63 4.44
C LYS A 10 -1.03 -2.18 4.11
N ILE A 11 -1.53 -1.67 2.99
CA ILE A 11 -1.47 -0.24 2.64
C ILE A 11 -2.88 0.35 2.75
N PHE A 12 -3.04 1.34 3.62
CA PHE A 12 -4.21 2.21 3.65
C PHE A 12 -4.05 3.27 2.58
N LEU A 13 -5.03 3.39 1.68
CA LEU A 13 -4.97 4.25 0.50
C LEU A 13 -6.19 5.17 0.43
N ASP A 14 -5.92 6.46 0.35
CA ASP A 14 -6.94 7.49 0.19
C ASP A 14 -6.84 8.17 -1.17
N THR A 15 -7.98 8.23 -1.85
CA THR A 15 -8.15 8.92 -3.12
C THR A 15 -9.63 9.05 -3.43
N ASP A 16 -10.00 10.10 -4.17
CA ASP A 16 -11.37 10.27 -4.67
C ASP A 16 -11.61 9.45 -5.94
N ALA A 17 -10.57 8.82 -6.49
CA ALA A 17 -10.71 7.90 -7.62
C ALA A 17 -11.64 6.72 -7.27
N GLU A 18 -12.31 6.20 -8.31
CA GLU A 18 -13.10 4.98 -8.20
C GLU A 18 -12.19 3.75 -8.15
N LYS A 19 -12.66 2.67 -7.52
CA LYS A 19 -11.86 1.45 -7.27
C LYS A 19 -11.24 0.89 -8.54
N GLY A 20 -11.98 0.91 -9.66
CA GLY A 20 -11.46 0.46 -10.96
C GLY A 20 -10.23 1.25 -11.43
N ALA A 21 -10.24 2.57 -11.24
CA ALA A 21 -9.09 3.42 -11.59
C ALA A 21 -7.90 3.17 -10.65
N VAL A 22 -8.15 2.88 -9.37
CA VAL A 22 -7.11 2.47 -8.42
C VAL A 22 -6.46 1.17 -8.88
N ILE A 23 -7.24 0.15 -9.25
CA ILE A 23 -6.73 -1.13 -9.77
C ILE A 23 -5.86 -0.90 -11.00
N GLU A 24 -6.31 -0.09 -11.96
CA GLU A 24 -5.52 0.23 -13.15
C GLU A 24 -4.22 0.95 -12.84
N ILE A 25 -4.22 1.89 -11.88
CA ILE A 25 -3.02 2.63 -11.49
C ILE A 25 -2.03 1.74 -10.77
N VAL A 26 -2.50 0.91 -9.82
CA VAL A 26 -1.66 -0.07 -9.12
C VAL A 26 -1.02 -1.00 -10.14
N SER A 27 -1.80 -1.62 -11.02
CA SER A 27 -1.29 -2.50 -12.09
C SER A 27 -0.25 -1.82 -12.98
N LYS A 28 -0.48 -0.58 -13.42
CA LYS A 28 0.51 0.17 -14.22
C LYS A 28 1.80 0.45 -13.46
N ASN A 29 1.71 0.74 -12.16
CA ASN A 29 2.87 1.10 -11.34
C ASN A 29 3.79 -0.09 -11.04
N VAL A 30 3.21 -1.28 -10.88
CA VAL A 30 3.92 -2.52 -10.57
C VAL A 30 4.12 -3.42 -11.79
N TYR A 31 3.70 -2.95 -12.98
CA TYR A 31 3.67 -3.73 -14.22
C TYR A 31 2.93 -5.08 -14.07
N GLY A 32 1.93 -5.13 -13.21
CA GLY A 32 1.22 -6.35 -12.82
C GLY A 32 0.01 -6.67 -13.69
N THR A 33 -0.41 -7.93 -13.65
CA THR A 33 -1.60 -8.42 -14.35
C THR A 33 -2.84 -8.31 -13.46
N ILE A 34 -3.92 -7.73 -13.99
CA ILE A 34 -5.18 -7.57 -13.26
C ILE A 34 -6.02 -8.85 -13.38
N SER A 35 -6.54 -9.32 -12.25
CA SER A 35 -7.59 -10.34 -12.17
C SER A 35 -8.63 -9.92 -11.13
N GLY A 36 -9.75 -9.34 -11.61
CA GLY A 36 -10.79 -8.81 -10.72
C GLY A 36 -10.28 -7.64 -9.88
N SER A 37 -10.21 -7.82 -8.56
CA SER A 37 -9.63 -6.83 -7.62
C SER A 37 -8.19 -7.18 -7.17
N ASN A 38 -7.57 -8.19 -7.78
CA ASN A 38 -6.18 -8.56 -7.54
C ASN A 38 -5.28 -8.03 -8.66
N VAL A 39 -4.06 -7.62 -8.30
CA VAL A 39 -2.96 -7.32 -9.23
C VAL A 39 -1.79 -8.22 -8.86
N SER A 40 -1.40 -9.12 -9.78
CA SER A 40 -0.30 -10.05 -9.58
C SER A 40 0.96 -9.60 -10.32
N THR A 41 2.10 -9.75 -9.69
CA THR A 41 3.45 -9.55 -10.25
C THR A 41 4.28 -10.81 -10.05
N GLU A 42 5.55 -10.78 -10.45
CA GLU A 42 6.49 -11.85 -10.10
C GLU A 42 6.86 -11.82 -8.60
N GLN A 43 6.65 -10.69 -7.91
CA GLN A 43 7.11 -10.44 -6.54
C GLN A 43 5.97 -10.51 -5.51
N ALA A 44 4.74 -10.19 -5.91
CA ALA A 44 3.63 -10.00 -4.99
C ALA A 44 2.25 -10.17 -5.66
N ASP A 45 1.28 -10.57 -4.84
CA ASP A 45 -0.16 -10.44 -5.10
C ASP A 45 -0.73 -9.28 -4.29
N ILE A 46 -1.43 -8.36 -4.95
CA ILE A 46 -1.96 -7.13 -4.36
C ILE A 46 -3.49 -7.13 -4.48
N TYR A 47 -4.15 -7.39 -3.36
CA TYR A 47 -5.61 -7.40 -3.26
C TYR A 47 -6.15 -6.04 -2.83
N ILE A 48 -7.01 -5.44 -3.66
CA ILE A 48 -7.56 -4.11 -3.41
C ILE A 48 -8.98 -4.24 -2.87
N PHE A 49 -9.25 -3.67 -1.70
CA PHE A 49 -10.53 -3.70 -1.01
C PHE A 49 -11.06 -2.29 -0.73
N ASN A 50 -12.39 -2.17 -0.64
CA ASN A 50 -12.97 -1.01 0.04
C ASN A 50 -12.66 -1.15 1.52
N ASN A 51 -12.25 -0.07 2.17
CA ASN A 51 -12.10 -0.08 3.61
C ASN A 51 -13.49 -0.03 4.27
N GLY A 52 -13.80 -1.00 5.13
CA GLY A 52 -15.08 -1.04 5.85
C GLY A 52 -15.23 0.09 6.86
N ASP A 53 -14.11 0.63 7.32
CA ASP A 53 -14.04 1.75 8.26
C ASP A 53 -13.98 3.11 7.56
N PHE A 54 -14.12 3.18 6.23
CA PHE A 54 -14.09 4.44 5.50
C PHE A 54 -15.10 5.44 6.06
N ASP A 55 -14.62 6.64 6.34
CA ASP A 55 -15.42 7.74 6.84
C ASP A 55 -14.92 9.06 6.23
N GLU A 56 -15.80 9.69 5.45
CA GLU A 56 -15.49 10.89 4.65
C GLU A 56 -15.08 12.08 5.52
N ASP A 57 -15.67 12.22 6.71
CA ASP A 57 -15.31 13.30 7.61
C ASP A 57 -13.99 12.99 8.31
N ARG A 58 -13.78 11.73 8.72
CA ARG A 58 -12.64 11.33 9.57
C ARG A 58 -11.33 11.10 8.82
N ARG A 59 -11.36 10.85 7.51
CA ARG A 59 -10.16 10.70 6.64
C ARG A 59 -9.30 11.98 6.52
N ASN A 60 -9.73 13.08 7.11
CA ASN A 60 -9.07 14.39 7.10
C ASN A 60 -8.89 15.03 8.51
N LEU A 61 -9.14 14.28 9.59
CA LEU A 61 -9.12 14.80 10.96
C LEU A 61 -7.77 14.68 11.68
N GLY A 62 -6.69 14.39 10.94
CA GLY A 62 -5.34 14.37 11.48
C GLY A 62 -4.93 13.02 12.03
N ASN A 63 -4.70 12.91 13.34
CA ASN A 63 -4.09 11.71 13.94
C ASN A 63 -4.89 10.45 13.57
N ASP A 64 -4.16 9.43 13.10
CA ASP A 64 -4.67 8.13 12.67
C ASP A 64 -5.78 8.21 11.59
N GLU A 65 -5.83 9.28 10.80
CA GLU A 65 -6.83 9.45 9.72
C GLU A 65 -6.76 8.33 8.67
N PHE A 66 -5.61 7.67 8.56
CA PHE A 66 -5.39 6.56 7.62
C PHE A 66 -6.29 5.35 7.89
N LEU A 67 -6.75 5.17 9.13
CA LEU A 67 -7.71 4.12 9.48
C LEU A 67 -9.06 4.32 8.76
N TYR A 68 -9.36 5.56 8.36
CA TYR A 68 -10.60 5.96 7.69
C TYR A 68 -10.42 6.17 6.19
N TYR A 69 -9.27 5.84 5.61
CA TYR A 69 -9.02 5.95 4.17
C TYR A 69 -9.91 5.01 3.35
N LYS A 70 -10.22 5.40 2.12
CA LYS A 70 -11.23 4.74 1.28
C LYS A 70 -10.92 3.28 0.92
N TYR A 71 -9.64 2.95 0.75
CA TYR A 71 -9.22 1.63 0.30
C TYR A 71 -8.14 1.02 1.19
N CYS A 72 -8.11 -0.31 1.19
CA CYS A 72 -7.05 -1.11 1.78
C CYS A 72 -6.45 -2.01 0.68
N LEU A 73 -5.13 -2.02 0.55
CA LEU A 73 -4.39 -2.96 -0.26
C LEU A 73 -3.76 -3.97 0.68
N GLU A 74 -4.04 -5.25 0.48
CA GLU A 74 -3.38 -6.34 1.19
C GLU A 74 -2.41 -7.01 0.22
N ILE A 75 -1.13 -7.07 0.60
CA ILE A 75 -0.03 -7.46 -0.27
C ILE A 75 0.65 -8.68 0.35
N GLU A 76 0.67 -9.76 -0.40
CA GLU A 76 1.35 -11.00 -0.05
C GLU A 76 2.54 -11.23 -1.00
N PRO A 77 3.69 -11.74 -0.50
CA PRO A 77 4.77 -12.14 -1.37
C PRO A 77 4.34 -13.31 -2.25
N ALA A 78 4.74 -13.30 -3.52
CA ALA A 78 4.57 -14.47 -4.37
C ALA A 78 5.47 -15.62 -3.89
N GLU A 79 5.19 -16.85 -4.36
CA GLU A 79 5.95 -18.03 -3.95
C GLU A 79 7.45 -17.90 -4.25
N ASN A 80 8.29 -18.20 -3.25
CA ASN A 80 9.76 -18.21 -3.36
C ASN A 80 10.40 -16.86 -3.72
N VAL A 81 9.75 -15.74 -3.40
CA VAL A 81 10.32 -14.40 -3.57
C VAL A 81 11.32 -14.08 -2.47
N GLU A 82 12.45 -13.46 -2.83
CA GLU A 82 13.39 -12.94 -1.83
C GLU A 82 12.80 -11.72 -1.10
N ASN A 83 12.96 -11.68 0.23
CA ASN A 83 12.44 -10.58 1.08
C ASN A 83 12.79 -9.19 0.52
N ASN A 84 14.05 -8.99 0.09
CA ASN A 84 14.47 -7.70 -0.46
C ASN A 84 13.74 -7.34 -1.77
N ALA A 85 13.43 -8.30 -2.62
CA ALA A 85 12.69 -8.05 -3.85
C ALA A 85 11.25 -7.62 -3.53
N PHE A 86 10.61 -8.28 -2.56
CA PHE A 86 9.29 -7.89 -2.07
C PHE A 86 9.29 -6.48 -1.45
N VAL A 87 10.25 -6.18 -0.57
CA VAL A 87 10.38 -4.84 0.05
C VAL A 87 10.56 -3.75 -1.01
N VAL A 88 11.34 -4.01 -2.06
CA VAL A 88 11.52 -3.08 -3.19
C VAL A 88 10.22 -2.88 -3.96
N GLU A 89 9.44 -3.94 -4.19
CA GLU A 89 8.14 -3.86 -4.87
C GLU A 89 7.16 -2.98 -4.10
N VAL A 90 7.00 -3.21 -2.79
CA VAL A 90 6.16 -2.39 -1.90
C VAL A 90 6.65 -0.94 -1.86
N SER A 91 7.96 -0.74 -1.78
CA SER A 91 8.57 0.60 -1.79
C SER A 91 8.24 1.37 -3.06
N ASN A 92 8.37 0.71 -4.22
CA ASN A 92 8.06 1.29 -5.52
C ASN A 92 6.59 1.64 -5.63
N LEU A 93 5.70 0.74 -5.19
CA LEU A 93 4.27 0.99 -5.17
C LEU A 93 3.92 2.23 -4.34
N LEU A 94 4.43 2.35 -3.11
CA LEU A 94 4.20 3.52 -2.25
C LEU A 94 4.65 4.82 -2.92
N ILE A 95 5.86 4.85 -3.47
CA ILE A 95 6.40 6.03 -4.18
C ILE A 95 5.47 6.43 -5.32
N LYS A 96 5.02 5.47 -6.12
CA LYS A 96 4.14 5.74 -7.27
C LYS A 96 2.74 6.18 -6.87
N LEU A 97 2.21 5.66 -5.76
CA LEU A 97 0.94 6.14 -5.20
C LEU A 97 1.05 7.59 -4.74
N TRP A 98 2.14 7.96 -4.06
CA TRP A 98 2.38 9.35 -3.67
C TRP A 98 2.63 10.27 -4.86
N ASP A 99 3.38 9.83 -5.88
CA ASP A 99 3.59 10.57 -7.13
C ASP A 99 2.27 10.82 -7.88
N ALA A 100 1.30 9.91 -7.75
CA ALA A 100 -0.06 10.06 -8.27
C ALA A 100 -0.95 10.99 -7.41
N GLY A 101 -0.42 11.54 -6.32
CA GLY A 101 -1.14 12.44 -5.41
C GLY A 101 -2.03 11.72 -4.38
N TYR A 102 -1.89 10.41 -4.22
CA TYR A 102 -2.70 9.65 -3.27
C TYR A 102 -2.08 9.67 -1.87
N LYS A 103 -2.91 9.64 -0.82
CA LYS A 103 -2.41 9.41 0.53
C LYS A 103 -2.26 7.90 0.70
N ALA A 104 -1.07 7.42 1.06
CA ALA A 104 -0.83 5.99 1.26
C ALA A 104 0.03 5.78 2.52
N ILE A 105 -0.37 4.86 3.38
CA ILE A 105 0.37 4.44 4.57
C ILE A 105 0.45 2.91 4.62
N ALA A 106 1.65 2.36 4.67
CA ALA A 106 1.91 0.95 4.91
C ALA A 106 1.95 0.63 6.40
N SER A 107 1.42 -0.54 6.76
CA SER A 107 1.52 -1.16 8.06
C SER A 107 2.06 -2.58 7.90
N CYS A 108 3.29 -2.82 8.39
CA CYS A 108 4.03 -4.08 8.25
C CYS A 108 5.26 -4.13 9.19
N ASP A 109 5.80 -5.33 9.42
CA ASP A 109 6.95 -5.53 10.32
C ASP A 109 8.26 -4.87 9.86
N PHE A 110 8.35 -4.49 8.59
CA PHE A 110 9.55 -3.92 7.97
C PHE A 110 9.38 -2.45 7.57
N GLU A 111 8.47 -1.72 8.21
CA GLU A 111 8.23 -0.28 7.95
C GLU A 111 9.53 0.54 7.90
N GLU A 112 10.51 0.26 8.76
CA GLU A 112 11.80 0.97 8.80
C GLU A 112 12.64 0.80 7.52
N LEU A 113 12.37 -0.22 6.71
CA LEU A 113 13.01 -0.44 5.40
C LEU A 113 12.27 0.28 4.26
N LEU A 114 11.03 0.70 4.49
CA LEU A 114 10.20 1.37 3.49
C LEU A 114 10.54 2.86 3.39
N PRO A 115 10.36 3.47 2.20
CA PRO A 115 10.49 4.91 2.05
C PRO A 115 9.53 5.61 3.03
N ARG A 116 10.00 6.68 3.67
CA ARG A 116 9.23 7.47 4.66
C ARG A 116 8.64 6.61 5.80
N LYS A 117 9.28 5.48 6.13
CA LYS A 117 8.78 4.52 7.11
C LYS A 117 7.35 4.06 6.83
N GLY A 118 7.09 3.69 5.57
CA GLY A 118 5.74 3.33 5.12
C GLY A 118 4.78 4.51 4.98
N GLY A 119 5.20 5.76 5.25
CA GLY A 119 4.34 6.94 5.19
C GLY A 119 3.89 7.47 6.56
N TYR A 120 4.23 6.78 7.67
CA TYR A 120 3.90 7.22 9.03
C TYR A 120 4.69 8.49 9.43
N ASN A 121 5.86 8.74 8.83
CA ASN A 121 6.66 9.93 9.05
C ASN A 121 6.49 10.97 7.94
N PHE A 122 5.34 11.65 7.92
CA PHE A 122 5.12 12.87 7.12
C PHE A 122 5.45 14.17 7.90
N GLU A 123 6.26 14.12 8.96
CA GLU A 123 6.88 15.31 9.54
C GLU A 123 8.02 15.73 8.58
N GLU A 124 7.94 16.78 7.76
CA GLU A 124 7.59 18.15 8.11
C GLU A 124 6.54 18.74 7.14
N ARG A 125 5.29 18.90 7.59
CA ARG A 125 4.49 20.06 7.17
C ARG A 125 4.96 21.25 8.01
N GLN A 126 5.96 21.98 7.49
CA GLN A 126 6.26 23.35 7.92
C GLN A 126 5.06 24.25 7.64
#